data_AF-A0A2E7Y874-F1
#
_entry.id   AF-A0A2E7Y874-F1
#
_cell.length_a   1.000
_cell.length_b   1.000
_cell.length_c   1.000
_cell.angle_alpha   90.00
_cell.angle_beta   90.00
_cell.angle_gamma   90.00
#
_symmetry.space_group_name_H-M   'P 1'
#
loop_
_entity.id
_entity.type
_entity.pdbx_description
1 polymer ?
#
loop_
_entity_poly.entity_id
_entity_poly.type
_entity_poly.pdbx_seq_one_letter_code
_entity_poly.pdbx_strand_id
1 'polypeptide(L)'
;MRSIVPVAVLLLASCNRPDFDPSKAHSPYPYDLHTTETLPVEVFRDGTTISIVNATARSWDAPTIWINQSFSAPLARLAAGQTVQMSLSSFRDNIGETFPAGGFLSTRRSMPVRLVEVQPAPGEPLVGFVAIR
;
A
#
# COMPACT_ATOMS: atom_id res chain seq x y z
N MET A 1 -45.20 41.57 13.52
CA MET A 1 -45.36 40.28 12.82
C MET A 1 -44.13 39.43 13.11
N ARG A 2 -44.32 38.34 13.88
CA ARG A 2 -43.36 37.26 14.19
C ARG A 2 -43.56 36.21 13.08
N SER A 3 -42.58 35.51 12.51
CA SER A 3 -41.58 34.69 13.17
C SER A 3 -40.40 34.37 12.23
N ILE A 4 -39.29 34.01 12.87
CA ILE A 4 -37.99 33.61 12.35
C ILE A 4 -38.03 32.16 11.78
N VAL A 5 -37.21 31.96 10.75
CA VAL A 5 -36.72 30.73 10.06
C VAL A 5 -36.59 29.48 10.97
N PRO A 6 -36.90 28.24 10.52
CA PRO A 6 -35.82 27.35 10.03
C PRO A 6 -36.22 26.24 9.04
N VAL A 7 -35.50 26.12 7.91
CA VAL A 7 -35.29 24.81 7.25
C VAL A 7 -33.83 24.72 6.83
N ALA A 8 -32.96 24.58 7.83
CA ALA A 8 -31.56 24.22 7.68
C ALA A 8 -31.37 22.75 8.09
N VAL A 9 -32.11 21.83 7.46
CA VAL A 9 -32.12 20.39 7.81
C VAL A 9 -32.02 19.53 6.55
N LEU A 10 -30.93 19.65 5.78
CA LEU A 10 -30.69 18.77 4.62
C LEU A 10 -29.20 18.44 4.37
N LEU A 11 -28.28 18.75 5.30
CA LEU A 11 -26.83 18.59 5.08
C LEU A 11 -26.13 17.53 5.96
N LEU A 12 -26.84 16.67 6.67
CA LEU A 12 -26.21 15.69 7.58
C LEU A 12 -26.14 14.24 7.08
N ALA A 13 -26.48 13.98 5.82
CA ALA A 13 -26.11 12.71 5.19
C ALA A 13 -24.64 12.76 4.75
N SER A 14 -23.72 12.77 5.73
CA SER A 14 -22.30 12.57 5.47
C SER A 14 -22.12 11.12 5.02
N CYS A 15 -22.02 10.92 3.71
CA CYS A 15 -21.73 9.63 3.09
C CYS A 15 -20.29 9.22 3.46
N ASN A 16 -20.12 8.59 4.61
CA ASN A 16 -18.92 7.84 4.93
C ASN A 16 -18.95 6.52 4.16
N ARG A 17 -18.59 6.56 2.87
CA ARG A 17 -18.53 5.35 2.03
C ARG A 17 -17.29 4.55 2.47
N PRO A 18 -17.45 3.31 2.95
CA PRO A 18 -16.31 2.47 3.28
C PRO A 18 -15.46 2.22 2.01
N ASP A 19 -14.15 2.30 2.16
CA ASP A 19 -13.16 2.05 1.09
C ASP A 19 -12.92 0.54 0.94
N PHE A 20 -13.98 -0.26 0.97
CA PHE A 20 -13.93 -1.72 0.85
C PHE A 20 -14.62 -2.13 -0.46
N ASP A 21 -13.91 -2.90 -1.29
CA ASP A 21 -14.40 -3.38 -2.57
C ASP A 21 -13.90 -4.81 -2.84
N PRO A 22 -14.73 -5.85 -2.59
CA PRO A 22 -14.35 -7.24 -2.79
C PRO A 22 -13.83 -7.55 -4.20
N SER A 23 -14.28 -6.81 -5.22
CA SER A 23 -13.85 -7.03 -6.60
C SER A 23 -12.38 -6.64 -6.84
N LYS A 24 -11.79 -5.88 -5.92
CA LYS A 24 -10.38 -5.44 -5.94
C LYS A 24 -9.53 -6.11 -4.86
N ALA A 25 -10.07 -7.13 -4.19
CA ALA A 25 -9.34 -7.87 -3.16
C ALA A 25 -8.13 -8.59 -3.76
N HIS A 26 -7.00 -8.49 -3.09
CA HIS A 26 -5.79 -9.25 -3.41
C HIS A 26 -5.73 -10.53 -2.58
N SER A 27 -4.75 -11.40 -2.88
CA SER A 27 -4.50 -12.59 -2.07
C SER A 27 -4.16 -12.21 -0.63
N PRO A 28 -4.52 -13.05 0.37
CA PRO A 28 -4.06 -12.86 1.74
C PRO A 28 -2.55 -13.01 1.83
N TYR A 29 -1.95 -12.37 2.85
CA TYR A 29 -0.53 -12.48 3.11
C TYR A 29 -0.13 -13.94 3.40
N PRO A 30 0.89 -14.49 2.69
CA PRO A 30 1.28 -15.88 2.84
C PRO A 30 2.23 -16.07 4.03
N TYR A 31 1.68 -16.18 5.23
CA TYR A 31 2.46 -16.31 6.48
C TYR A 31 3.49 -17.44 6.47
N ASP A 32 3.20 -18.56 5.80
CA ASP A 32 4.09 -19.72 5.70
C ASP A 32 5.33 -19.46 4.84
N LEU A 33 5.30 -18.42 4.00
CA LEU A 33 6.41 -18.02 3.11
C LEU A 33 7.20 -16.84 3.67
N HIS A 34 6.82 -16.30 4.83
CA HIS A 34 7.55 -15.21 5.47
C HIS A 34 8.94 -15.69 5.90
N THR A 35 9.96 -14.87 5.66
CA THR A 35 11.34 -15.17 6.05
C THR A 35 11.97 -14.01 6.81
N THR A 36 13.11 -14.28 7.43
CA THR A 36 13.98 -13.26 8.03
C THR A 36 15.07 -12.78 7.07
N GLU A 37 15.11 -13.26 5.82
CA GLU A 37 16.06 -12.79 4.81
C GLU A 37 15.73 -11.33 4.47
N THR A 38 16.73 -10.46 4.55
CA THR A 38 16.61 -9.05 4.18
C THR A 38 17.73 -8.70 3.21
N LEU A 39 17.38 -8.06 2.10
CA LEU A 39 18.32 -7.51 1.15
C LEU A 39 18.47 -6.00 1.34
N PRO A 40 19.64 -5.42 1.01
CA PRO A 40 19.87 -3.98 1.05
C PRO A 40 19.22 -3.29 -0.16
N VAL A 41 17.93 -3.56 -0.37
CA VAL A 41 17.05 -2.80 -1.26
C VAL A 41 16.33 -1.80 -0.39
N GLU A 42 16.50 -0.53 -0.70
CA GLU A 42 15.99 0.56 0.15
C GLU A 42 14.62 1.02 -0.33
N VAL A 43 13.72 1.30 0.61
CA VAL A 43 12.39 1.81 0.31
C VAL A 43 12.17 3.11 1.06
N PHE A 44 12.01 4.18 0.29
CA PHE A 44 11.72 5.51 0.79
C PHE A 44 10.25 5.82 0.57
N ARG A 45 9.60 6.44 1.54
CA ARG A 45 8.25 6.98 1.35
C ARG A 45 8.31 8.49 1.19
N ASP A 46 7.64 8.99 0.16
CA ASP A 46 7.39 10.42 -0.02
C ASP A 46 5.88 10.64 -0.18
N GLY A 47 5.24 11.17 0.88
CA GLY A 47 3.80 11.40 0.92
C GLY A 47 2.97 10.13 0.60
N THR A 48 2.39 10.11 -0.60
CA THR A 48 1.51 9.03 -1.10
C THR A 48 2.21 8.05 -2.04
N THR A 49 3.53 8.14 -2.21
CA THR A 49 4.32 7.25 -3.07
C THR A 49 5.44 6.58 -2.27
N ILE A 50 5.92 5.47 -2.79
CA ILE A 50 7.18 4.85 -2.36
C ILE A 50 8.16 4.79 -3.52
N SER A 51 9.43 4.96 -3.23
CA SER A 51 10.54 4.74 -4.14
C SER A 51 11.33 3.53 -3.64
N ILE A 52 11.46 2.50 -4.49
CA ILE A 52 12.22 1.28 -4.21
C ILE A 52 13.53 1.37 -5.00
N VAL A 53 14.66 1.36 -4.30
CA VAL A 53 16.00 1.48 -4.86
C VAL A 53 16.71 0.13 -4.73
N ASN A 54 16.83 -0.59 -5.84
CA ASN A 54 17.55 -1.86 -5.87
C ASN A 54 19.01 -1.65 -6.23
N ALA A 55 19.86 -1.38 -5.24
CA ALA A 55 21.31 -1.26 -5.42
C ALA A 55 22.04 -2.63 -5.48
N THR A 56 21.30 -3.73 -5.53
CA THR A 56 21.87 -5.10 -5.52
C THR A 56 22.03 -5.67 -6.92
N ALA A 57 22.65 -6.84 -7.02
CA ALA A 57 22.75 -7.61 -8.26
C ALA A 57 21.51 -8.51 -8.53
N ARG A 58 20.55 -8.60 -7.60
CA ARG A 58 19.35 -9.44 -7.77
C ARG A 58 18.31 -8.68 -8.58
N SER A 59 17.60 -9.40 -9.45
CA SER A 59 16.50 -8.85 -10.27
C SER A 59 15.26 -9.71 -10.10
N TRP A 60 14.08 -9.10 -10.27
CA TRP A 60 12.79 -9.78 -10.23
C TRP A 60 11.94 -9.35 -11.42
N ASP A 61 11.34 -10.33 -12.08
CA ASP A 61 10.40 -10.14 -13.18
C ASP A 61 8.99 -10.47 -12.69
N ALA A 62 8.08 -9.51 -12.83
CA ALA A 62 6.70 -9.58 -12.32
C ALA A 62 6.51 -9.89 -10.81
N PRO A 63 7.34 -9.35 -9.88
CA PRO A 63 7.16 -9.65 -8.47
C PRO A 63 5.91 -9.00 -7.86
N THR A 64 5.48 -9.51 -6.70
CA THR A 64 4.51 -8.83 -5.84
C THR A 64 5.22 -8.12 -4.70
N ILE A 65 4.95 -6.83 -4.52
CA ILE A 65 5.43 -6.06 -3.39
C ILE A 65 4.39 -6.09 -2.28
N TRP A 66 4.83 -6.42 -1.07
CA TRP A 66 4.02 -6.46 0.14
C TRP A 66 4.42 -5.32 1.08
N ILE A 67 3.43 -4.70 1.71
CA ILE A 67 3.60 -3.68 2.73
C ILE A 67 2.85 -4.10 3.99
N ASN A 68 3.55 -4.05 5.12
CA ASN A 68 3.00 -4.32 6.46
C ASN A 68 2.21 -5.64 6.54
N GLN A 69 2.64 -6.67 5.81
CA GLN A 69 2.04 -8.01 5.81
C GLN A 69 0.53 -8.04 5.52
N SER A 70 0.02 -7.08 4.75
CA SER A 70 -1.41 -7.00 4.47
C SER A 70 -1.68 -6.45 3.07
N PHE A 71 -0.99 -5.38 2.70
CA PHE A 71 -1.25 -4.70 1.43
C PHE A 71 -0.26 -5.16 0.37
N SER A 72 -0.75 -5.49 -0.82
CA SER A 72 0.10 -5.91 -1.93
C SER A 72 -0.18 -5.12 -3.20
N ALA A 73 0.82 -5.04 -4.07
CA ALA A 73 0.66 -4.59 -5.45
C ALA A 73 1.63 -5.34 -6.38
N PRO A 74 1.19 -5.72 -7.59
CA PRO A 74 2.09 -6.28 -8.58
C PRO A 74 3.03 -5.20 -9.11
N LEU A 75 4.26 -5.59 -9.40
CA LEU A 75 5.26 -4.75 -10.04
C LEU A 75 5.73 -5.45 -11.32
N ALA A 76 5.82 -4.72 -12.43
CA ALA A 76 6.20 -5.31 -13.72
C ALA A 76 7.62 -5.90 -13.71
N ARG A 77 8.58 -5.17 -13.16
CA ARG A 77 9.98 -5.58 -13.04
C ARG A 77 10.72 -4.72 -12.02
N LEU A 78 11.66 -5.33 -11.31
CA LEU A 78 12.66 -4.65 -10.49
C LEU A 78 14.05 -5.20 -10.86
N ALA A 79 14.74 -4.54 -11.77
CA ALA A 79 16.08 -4.93 -12.20
C ALA A 79 17.15 -4.51 -11.18
N ALA A 80 18.31 -5.16 -11.26
CA ALA A 80 19.53 -4.75 -10.57
C ALA A 80 19.90 -3.30 -10.96
N GLY A 81 20.22 -2.47 -9.97
CA GLY A 81 20.53 -1.05 -10.15
C GLY A 81 19.32 -0.15 -10.46
N GLN A 82 18.10 -0.68 -10.47
CA GLN A 82 16.90 0.08 -10.83
C GLN A 82 16.26 0.76 -9.63
N THR A 83 15.76 1.98 -9.85
CA THR A 83 14.81 2.64 -8.96
C THR A 83 13.42 2.63 -9.59
N VAL A 84 12.42 2.23 -8.82
CA VAL A 84 11.01 2.24 -9.24
C VAL A 84 10.18 3.05 -8.24
N GLN A 85 9.21 3.81 -8.76
CA GLN A 85 8.21 4.48 -7.96
C GLN A 85 6.87 3.77 -8.05
N MET A 86 6.19 3.63 -6.92
CA MET A 86 4.84 3.07 -6.83
C MET A 86 3.94 3.99 -6.03
N SER A 87 2.70 4.17 -6.48
CA SER A 87 1.69 4.87 -5.69
C SER A 87 1.20 3.97 -4.58
N LEU A 88 1.13 4.46 -3.33
CA LEU A 88 0.51 3.71 -2.24
C LEU A 88 -0.98 3.44 -2.53
N SER A 89 -1.64 4.26 -3.36
CA SER A 89 -3.02 4.02 -3.76
C SER A 89 -3.22 2.83 -4.70
N SER A 90 -2.16 2.17 -5.20
CA SER A 90 -2.27 0.92 -5.97
C SER A 90 -2.24 -0.33 -5.09
N PHE A 91 -1.90 -0.19 -3.81
CA PHE A 91 -1.81 -1.32 -2.89
C PHE A 91 -3.20 -1.66 -2.32
N ARG A 92 -3.53 -2.95 -2.32
CA ARG A 92 -4.79 -3.49 -1.80
C ARG A 92 -4.55 -4.61 -0.81
N ASP A 93 -5.44 -4.76 0.16
CA ASP A 93 -5.45 -5.90 1.07
C ASP A 93 -6.36 -7.04 0.58
N ASN A 94 -6.58 -8.03 1.45
CA ASN A 94 -7.38 -9.22 1.16
C ASN A 94 -8.90 -8.98 1.12
N ILE A 95 -9.34 -7.77 1.48
CA ILE A 95 -10.74 -7.35 1.43
C ILE A 95 -10.94 -6.25 0.37
N GLY A 96 -9.86 -5.77 -0.26
CA GLY A 96 -9.89 -4.76 -1.32
C GLY A 96 -9.83 -3.33 -0.81
N GLU A 97 -9.42 -3.11 0.44
CA GLU A 97 -9.14 -1.78 0.96
C GLU A 97 -7.86 -1.19 0.37
N THR A 98 -7.89 0.11 0.08
CA THR A 98 -6.71 0.83 -0.38
C THR A 98 -5.81 1.20 0.81
N PHE A 99 -4.49 1.06 0.63
CA PHE A 99 -3.51 1.48 1.64
C PHE A 99 -3.79 2.94 2.09
N PRO A 100 -3.94 3.22 3.39
CA PRO A 100 -4.18 4.56 3.93
C PRO A 100 -2.93 5.45 3.78
N ALA A 101 -2.72 5.98 2.58
CA ALA A 101 -1.55 6.80 2.24
C ALA A 101 -1.60 8.21 2.86
N GLY A 102 -2.77 8.64 3.34
CA GLY A 102 -3.00 10.03 3.74
C GLY A 102 -3.14 10.94 2.51
N GLY A 103 -2.74 12.21 2.67
CA GLY A 103 -2.88 13.25 1.65
C GLY A 103 -3.70 14.44 2.17
N PHE A 104 -3.68 15.55 1.44
CA PHE A 104 -4.26 16.83 1.86
C PHE A 104 -5.77 16.73 2.20
N LEU A 105 -6.51 15.91 1.46
CA LEU A 105 -7.95 15.70 1.64
C LEU A 105 -8.30 14.32 2.21
N SER A 106 -7.32 13.59 2.77
CA SER A 106 -7.58 12.26 3.31
C SER A 106 -8.41 12.35 4.59
N THR A 107 -9.52 11.62 4.63
CA THR A 107 -10.35 11.45 5.83
C THR A 107 -9.83 10.36 6.76
N ARG A 108 -8.91 9.50 6.28
CA ARG A 108 -8.26 8.44 7.06
C ARG A 108 -6.88 8.86 7.53
N ARG A 109 -6.49 8.39 8.71
CA ARG A 109 -5.13 8.56 9.25
C ARG A 109 -4.13 7.85 8.34
N SER A 110 -3.04 8.54 8.01
CA SER A 110 -1.93 7.93 7.26
C SER A 110 -1.31 6.78 8.05
N MET A 111 -1.23 5.60 7.42
CA MET A 111 -0.57 4.42 7.98
C MET A 111 0.90 4.42 7.55
N PRO A 112 1.88 4.28 8.45
CA PRO A 112 3.30 4.25 8.09
C PRO A 112 3.68 2.99 7.30
N VAL A 113 4.63 3.10 6.38
CA VAL A 113 5.29 1.94 5.74
C VAL A 113 6.38 1.48 6.71
N ARG A 114 6.24 0.27 7.28
CA ARG A 114 7.15 -0.25 8.32
C ARG A 114 7.90 -1.49 7.86
N LEU A 115 7.25 -2.32 7.07
CA LEU A 115 7.82 -3.52 6.49
C LEU A 115 7.48 -3.53 5.01
N VAL A 116 8.48 -3.77 4.19
CA VAL A 116 8.32 -3.96 2.75
C VAL A 116 9.02 -5.26 2.39
N GLU A 117 8.33 -6.11 1.65
CA GLU A 117 8.83 -7.41 1.23
C GLU A 117 8.55 -7.62 -0.25
N VAL A 118 9.42 -8.34 -0.92
CA VAL A 118 9.19 -8.82 -2.29
C VAL A 118 8.87 -10.30 -2.25
N GLN A 119 7.81 -10.68 -2.96
CA GLN A 119 7.54 -12.06 -3.32
C GLN A 119 7.89 -12.23 -4.80
N PRO A 120 8.94 -13.01 -5.13
CA PRO A 120 9.37 -13.20 -6.52
C PRO A 120 8.27 -13.83 -7.39
N ALA A 121 7.62 -14.88 -6.88
CA ALA A 121 6.52 -15.56 -7.52
C ALA A 121 5.59 -16.21 -6.47
N PRO A 122 4.34 -16.58 -6.84
CA PRO A 122 3.45 -17.31 -5.94
C PRO A 122 4.10 -18.61 -5.44
N GLY A 123 4.09 -18.82 -4.12
CA GLY A 123 4.73 -19.99 -3.50
C GLY A 123 6.22 -19.84 -3.21
N GLU A 124 6.87 -18.77 -3.68
CA GLU A 124 8.25 -18.48 -3.33
C GLU A 124 8.37 -17.71 -2.01
N PRO A 125 9.47 -17.92 -1.25
CA PRO A 125 9.71 -17.21 0.01
C PRO A 125 9.78 -15.69 -0.18
N LEU A 126 9.27 -14.95 0.80
CA LEU A 126 9.33 -13.50 0.82
C LEU A 126 10.71 -13.04 1.25
N VAL A 127 11.19 -11.95 0.66
CA VAL A 127 12.46 -11.32 1.01
C VAL A 127 12.20 -9.90 1.46
N GLY A 128 12.70 -9.55 2.65
CA GLY A 128 12.56 -8.22 3.23
C GLY A 128 13.42 -7.18 2.53
N PHE A 129 12.89 -5.96 2.45
CA PHE A 129 13.57 -4.74 2.05
C PHE A 129 13.73 -3.80 3.24
N VAL A 130 14.68 -2.87 3.14
CA VAL A 130 14.99 -1.89 4.18
C VAL A 130 14.10 -0.66 4.01
N ALA A 131 13.10 -0.50 4.89
CA ALA A 131 12.26 0.69 4.91
C ALA A 131 12.95 1.85 5.65
N ILE A 132 13.15 2.97 4.96
CA ILE A 132 13.79 4.18 5.48
C ILE A 132 12.72 5.24 5.76
N ARG A 133 12.87 5.92 6.92
CA ARG A 133 11.97 6.98 7.39
C ARG A 133 12.56 8.36 7.20
#